data_AF-A0AA96RJM5-F1
#
_entry.id   AF-A0AA96RJM5-F1
#
_cell.length_a   1.000
_cell.length_b   1.000
_cell.length_c   1.000
_cell.angle_alpha   90.00
_cell.angle_beta   90.00
_cell.angle_gamma   90.00
#
_symmetry.space_group_name_H-M   'P 1'
#
loop_
_entity.id
_entity.type
_entity.pdbx_description
1 polymer ?
#
loop_
_entity_poly.entity_id
_entity_poly.type
_entity_poly.pdbx_seq_one_letter_code
_entity_poly.pdbx_strand_id
1 'polypeptide(L)' 'MNRESRESETGKLPVDHNEDVEYSEALADEEDREAAERAEAADQRQEG' A
#
# COMPACT_ATOMS: atom_id res chain seq x y z
N MET A 1 -33.62 -29.36 3.58
CA MET A 1 -32.71 -28.21 3.46
C MET A 1 -32.30 -28.13 1.99
N ASN A 2 -33.00 -27.30 1.21
CA ASN A 2 -32.60 -26.99 -0.16
C ASN A 2 -31.42 -26.02 -0.09
N ARG A 3 -30.22 -26.48 -0.43
CA ARG A 3 -29.16 -25.57 -0.87
C ARG A 3 -29.43 -25.29 -2.34
N GLU A 4 -30.30 -24.32 -2.59
CA GLU A 4 -30.29 -23.63 -3.86
C GLU A 4 -28.89 -23.03 -4.02
N SER A 5 -28.24 -23.47 -5.10
CA SER A 5 -26.97 -22.95 -5.57
C SER A 5 -27.06 -21.42 -5.58
N ARG A 6 -26.33 -20.77 -4.67
CA ARG A 6 -26.02 -19.35 -4.84
C ARG A 6 -25.08 -19.29 -6.04
N GLU A 7 -25.66 -19.26 -7.24
CA GLU A 7 -24.95 -18.79 -8.42
C GLU A 7 -24.41 -17.43 -8.04
N SER A 8 -23.09 -17.40 -7.89
CA SER A 8 -22.32 -16.21 -7.64
C SER A 8 -22.62 -15.24 -8.77
N GLU A 9 -23.48 -14.26 -8.51
CA GLU A 9 -23.50 -12.99 -9.26
C GLU A 9 -22.18 -12.24 -8.98
N THR A 10 -21.06 -12.85 -9.35
CA THR A 10 -19.80 -12.14 -9.55
C THR A 10 -19.96 -11.37 -10.86
N GLY A 11 -20.84 -10.37 -10.83
CA GLY A 11 -20.80 -9.29 -11.82
C GLY A 11 -19.36 -8.80 -11.84
N LYS A 12 -18.80 -8.67 -13.05
CA LYS A 12 -17.42 -8.22 -13.24
C LYS A 12 -17.28 -6.86 -12.57
N LEU A 13 -16.73 -6.85 -11.35
CA LEU A 13 -16.37 -5.62 -10.68
C LEU A 13 -15.28 -4.95 -11.52
N PRO A 14 -15.30 -3.62 -11.68
CA PRO A 14 -14.23 -2.93 -12.37
C PRO A 14 -12.91 -3.24 -11.67
N VAL A 15 -11.94 -3.71 -12.45
CA VAL A 15 -10.56 -3.81 -12.00
C VAL A 15 -10.00 -2.41 -12.07
N ASP A 16 -9.65 -1.85 -10.91
CA ASP A 16 -9.04 -0.53 -10.81
C ASP A 16 -7.51 -0.66 -10.82
N HIS A 17 -6.83 0.39 -11.23
CA HIS A 17 -5.36 0.46 -11.24
C HIS A 17 -4.93 1.46 -10.18
N ASN A 18 -4.12 1.02 -9.22
CA ASN A 18 -3.55 1.95 -8.24
C ASN A 18 -2.57 2.90 -8.95
N GLU A 19 -2.64 4.17 -8.59
CA GLU A 19 -1.65 5.17 -9.00
C GLU A 19 -0.49 5.18 -7.99
N ASP A 20 0.71 5.53 -8.47
CA ASP A 20 1.86 5.73 -7.60
C ASP A 20 1.63 6.96 -6.71
N VAL A 21 2.00 6.85 -5.44
CA VAL A 21 1.86 7.93 -4.45
C VAL A 21 3.22 8.39 -3.96
N GLU A 22 3.43 9.70 -4.01
CA GLU A 22 4.67 10.34 -3.57
C GLU A 22 4.64 10.61 -2.07
N TYR A 23 5.81 10.54 -1.44
CA TYR A 23 5.94 10.88 -0.02
C TYR A 23 5.60 12.36 0.23
N SER A 24 4.83 12.63 1.29
CA SER A 24 4.42 13.98 1.69
C SER A 24 4.75 14.23 3.16
N GLU A 25 5.75 15.06 3.40
CA GLU A 25 6.21 15.41 4.75
C GLU A 25 5.13 16.13 5.59
N ALA A 26 4.22 16.86 4.93
CA ALA A 26 3.12 17.57 5.59
C ALA A 26 2.04 16.61 6.13
N LEU A 27 1.96 15.39 5.59
CA LEU A 27 1.07 14.34 6.06
C LEU A 27 1.78 13.32 6.95
N ALA A 28 3.10 13.32 6.93
CA ALA A 28 3.92 12.42 7.71
C ALA A 28 3.80 12.71 9.22
N ASP A 29 3.60 11.66 9.98
CA ASP A 29 3.71 11.72 11.44
C ASP A 29 5.18 11.59 11.88
N GLU A 30 5.42 11.50 13.18
CA GLU A 30 6.78 11.38 13.73
C GLU A 30 7.41 10.03 13.38
N GLU A 31 6.63 8.95 13.37
CA GLU A 31 7.12 7.61 13.05
C GLU A 31 7.52 7.51 11.58
N ASP A 32 6.75 8.14 10.68
CA ASP A 32 7.06 8.23 9.26
C ASP A 32 8.40 8.92 9.01
N ARG A 33 8.70 10.00 9.74
CA ARG A 33 9.97 10.73 9.63
C ARG A 33 11.14 9.88 10.10
N GLU A 34 11.02 9.25 11.27
CA GLU A 34 12.07 8.36 11.78
C GLU A 34 12.36 7.17 10.85
N ALA A 35 11.32 6.64 10.20
CA ALA A 35 11.46 5.58 9.23
C ALA A 35 12.25 6.04 8.00
N ALA A 36 11.96 7.23 7.47
CA ALA A 36 12.67 7.81 6.34
C ALA A 36 14.16 8.05 6.66
N GLU A 37 14.46 8.64 7.83
CA GLU A 37 15.84 8.86 8.30
C GLU A 37 16.61 7.54 8.45
N ARG A 38 15.96 6.50 8.99
CA ARG A 38 16.57 5.18 9.15
C ARG A 38 16.86 4.52 7.81
N ALA A 39 15.97 4.68 6.83
CA ALA A 39 16.16 4.16 5.47
C ALA A 39 17.36 4.84 4.80
N GLU A 40 17.42 6.17 4.80
CA GLU A 40 18.53 6.92 4.22
C GLU A 40 19.88 6.54 4.87
N ALA A 41 19.92 6.44 6.20
CA ALA A 41 21.12 6.02 6.91
C ALA A 41 21.54 4.57 6.59
N ALA A 42 20.61 3.69 6.20
CA ALA A 42 20.93 2.33 5.78
C ALA A 42 21.52 2.30 4.36
N ASP A 43 20.93 3.07 3.45
CA ASP A 43 21.42 3.21 2.07
C ASP A 43 22.85 3.77 2.05
N GLN A 44 23.11 4.83 2.82
CA GLN A 44 24.46 5.39 2.99
C GLN A 44 25.50 4.37 3.48
N ARG A 45 25.08 3.39 4.31
CA ARG A 45 25.98 2.29 4.75
C ARG A 45 26.20 1.24 3.67
N GLN A 46 25.23 1.04 2.78
CA GLN A 46 25.32 0.07 1.70
C GLN A 46 26.09 0.59 0.47
N GLU A 47 26.12 1.92 0.29
CA GLU A 47 26.82 2.56 -0.83
C GLU A 47 28.32 2.80 -0.58
N GLY A 48 28.84 2.54 0.62
CA GLY A 48 30.27 2.65 0.99
C GLY A 48 31.03 1.34 0.93
#